data_AF-A0A7Y5II74-F1
#
_entry.id   AF-A0A7Y5II74-F1
#
_cell.length_a   1.000
_cell.length_b   1.000
_cell.length_c   1.000
_cell.angle_alpha   90.00
_cell.angle_beta   90.00
_cell.angle_gamma   90.00
#
_symmetry.space_group_name_H-M   'P 1'
#
loop_
_entity.id
_entity.type
_entity.pdbx_description
1 polymer ?
#
loop_
_entity_poly.entity_id
_entity_poly.type
_entity_poly.pdbx_seq_one_letter_code
_entity_poly.pdbx_strand_id
1 'polypeptide(L)'
;MFDNLQDFVRHLEKNGELHRVSVEVDPVLEITEIATRALKLGKPALLFEKVKGADYPLVINILASERRIELALGKHPDELGEQLISFAEKVMPPSPKVLFEESAMLRRIYNSRPKNVTIARSQAVIEQPNLSSLPILKTWPQDGGHFVTLPQVITYDPKNGKRNIGMYRIQKFDDRTTGMHWQIG
;
A
#
# COMPACT_ATOMS: atom_id res chain seq x y z
N MET A 1 -6.56 -13.55 4.86
CA MET A 1 -5.53 -12.55 5.20
C MET A 1 -4.33 -12.81 4.30
N PHE A 2 -3.69 -11.76 3.80
CA PHE A 2 -2.59 -11.87 2.84
C PHE A 2 -1.27 -11.62 3.56
N ASP A 3 -0.25 -12.43 3.30
CA ASP A 3 1.06 -12.25 3.95
C ASP A 3 1.89 -11.15 3.29
N ASN A 4 1.61 -10.82 2.04
CA ASN A 4 2.31 -9.81 1.24
C ASN A 4 1.44 -9.30 0.09
N LEU A 5 1.96 -8.29 -0.63
CA LEU A 5 1.29 -7.69 -1.79
C LEU A 5 1.06 -8.71 -2.92
N GLN A 6 2.01 -9.61 -3.18
CA GLN A 6 1.88 -10.60 -4.25
C GLN A 6 0.72 -11.57 -3.99
N ASP A 7 0.49 -11.97 -2.73
CA ASP A 7 -0.68 -12.77 -2.35
C ASP A 7 -1.99 -12.04 -2.60
N PHE A 8 -2.04 -10.74 -2.28
CA PHE A 8 -3.22 -9.92 -2.53
C PHE A 8 -3.47 -9.72 -4.04
N VAL A 9 -2.43 -9.44 -4.83
CA VAL A 9 -2.54 -9.29 -6.29
C VAL A 9 -3.05 -10.59 -6.93
N ARG A 10 -2.52 -11.75 -6.53
CA ARG A 10 -3.05 -13.07 -6.97
C ARG A 10 -4.50 -13.29 -6.55
N HIS A 11 -4.89 -12.79 -5.38
CA HIS A 11 -6.27 -12.88 -4.93
C HIS A 11 -7.20 -12.01 -5.77
N LEU A 12 -6.80 -10.79 -6.12
CA LEU A 12 -7.57 -9.93 -7.04
C LEU A 12 -7.75 -10.62 -8.40
N GLU A 13 -6.68 -11.20 -8.96
CA GLU A 13 -6.73 -11.95 -10.22
C GLU A 13 -7.73 -13.11 -10.18
N LYS A 14 -7.67 -13.93 -9.12
CA LYS A 14 -8.62 -15.05 -8.93
C LYS A 14 -10.08 -14.62 -8.82
N ASN A 15 -10.35 -13.38 -8.37
CA ASN A 15 -11.69 -12.84 -8.22
C ASN A 15 -12.13 -11.97 -9.42
N GLY A 16 -11.34 -11.90 -10.50
CA GLY A 16 -11.65 -11.04 -11.65
C GLY A 16 -11.45 -9.54 -11.39
N GLU A 17 -10.80 -9.19 -10.28
CA GLU A 17 -10.53 -7.82 -9.83
C GLU A 17 -9.12 -7.33 -10.22
N LEU A 18 -8.40 -8.09 -11.06
CA LEU A 18 -7.15 -7.68 -11.69
C LEU A 18 -7.16 -8.02 -13.18
N HIS A 19 -6.68 -7.10 -14.01
CA HIS A 19 -6.39 -7.32 -15.42
C HIS A 19 -4.89 -7.14 -15.67
N ARG A 20 -4.28 -8.09 -16.40
CA ARG A 20 -2.87 -8.04 -16.80
C ARG A 20 -2.74 -7.34 -18.15
N VAL A 21 -1.86 -6.36 -18.24
CA VAL A 21 -1.53 -5.63 -19.46
C VAL A 21 -0.15 -6.09 -19.91
N SER A 22 -0.11 -6.89 -20.98
CA SER A 22 1.11 -7.52 -21.49
C SER A 22 1.86 -6.69 -22.54
N VAL A 23 1.20 -5.67 -23.10
CA VAL A 23 1.83 -4.68 -23.99
C VAL A 23 2.73 -3.76 -23.16
N GLU A 24 3.85 -3.33 -23.75
CA GLU A 24 4.69 -2.31 -23.13
C GLU A 24 3.96 -0.97 -23.09
N VAL A 25 3.97 -0.31 -21.93
CA VAL A 25 3.32 0.99 -21.72
C VAL A 25 4.29 1.97 -21.08
N ASP A 26 4.22 3.24 -21.50
CA ASP A 26 5.10 4.29 -20.99
C ASP A 26 4.68 4.74 -19.56
N PRO A 27 5.59 4.78 -18.57
CA PRO A 27 5.29 5.33 -17.24
C PRO A 27 5.07 6.84 -17.26
N VAL A 28 5.41 7.51 -18.36
CA VAL A 28 5.14 8.93 -18.59
C VAL A 28 3.74 9.08 -19.18
N LEU A 29 2.79 9.46 -18.32
CA LEU A 29 1.39 9.79 -18.63
C LEU A 29 0.51 8.61 -19.11
N GLU A 30 1.00 7.67 -19.92
CA GLU A 30 0.17 6.62 -20.52
C GLU A 30 -0.44 5.67 -19.49
N ILE A 31 0.38 5.10 -18.59
CA ILE A 31 -0.12 4.24 -17.49
C ILE A 31 -1.18 5.00 -16.68
N THR A 32 -0.95 6.28 -16.41
CA THR A 32 -1.88 7.12 -15.63
C THR A 32 -3.20 7.33 -16.37
N GLU A 33 -3.18 7.59 -17.67
CA GLU A 33 -4.39 7.75 -18.48
C GLU A 33 -5.20 6.44 -18.53
N ILE A 34 -4.53 5.31 -18.75
CA ILE A 34 -5.18 3.99 -18.76
C ILE A 34 -5.80 3.69 -17.40
N ALA A 35 -5.05 3.88 -16.32
CA ALA A 35 -5.52 3.65 -14.95
C ALA A 35 -6.69 4.58 -14.59
N THR A 36 -6.67 5.83 -15.07
CA THR A 36 -7.75 6.81 -14.83
C THR A 36 -9.02 6.41 -15.57
N ARG A 37 -8.94 5.99 -16.83
CA ARG A 37 -10.11 5.48 -17.57
C ARG A 37 -10.66 4.20 -16.94
N ALA A 38 -9.77 3.27 -16.57
CA ALA A 38 -10.15 2.05 -15.90
C ALA A 38 -10.92 2.33 -14.61
N LEU A 39 -10.42 3.24 -13.77
CA LEU A 39 -11.09 3.68 -12.55
C LEU A 39 -12.48 4.27 -12.84
N LYS A 40 -12.58 5.23 -13.76
CA LYS A 40 -13.84 5.90 -14.11
C LYS A 40 -14.90 4.93 -14.68
N LEU A 41 -14.45 3.88 -15.36
CA LEU A 41 -15.31 2.86 -15.95
C LEU A 41 -15.55 1.66 -15.02
N GLY A 42 -15.16 1.74 -13.74
CA GLY A 42 -15.34 0.66 -12.76
C GLY A 42 -14.62 -0.63 -13.14
N LYS A 43 -13.49 -0.53 -13.84
CA LYS A 43 -12.71 -1.69 -14.30
C LYS A 43 -11.86 -2.28 -13.16
N PRO A 44 -11.35 -3.51 -13.35
CA PRO A 44 -10.41 -4.15 -12.43
C PRO A 44 -9.15 -3.31 -12.17
N ALA A 45 -8.39 -3.67 -11.14
CA ALA A 45 -7.02 -3.20 -10.96
C ALA A 45 -6.15 -3.63 -12.15
N LEU A 46 -5.02 -2.95 -12.37
CA LEU A 46 -4.15 -3.21 -13.52
C LEU A 46 -2.78 -3.66 -13.07
N LEU A 47 -2.27 -4.73 -13.68
CA LEU A 47 -0.88 -5.16 -13.59
C LEU A 47 -0.23 -4.99 -14.97
N PHE A 48 0.60 -3.96 -15.12
CA PHE A 48 1.44 -3.75 -16.29
C PHE A 48 2.68 -4.62 -16.18
N GLU A 49 2.78 -5.62 -17.05
CA GLU A 49 3.88 -6.59 -17.02
C GLU A 49 5.17 -6.02 -17.61
N LYS A 50 5.04 -5.05 -18.52
CA LYS A 50 6.13 -4.40 -19.22
C LYS A 50 5.96 -2.89 -19.14
N VAL A 51 6.81 -2.25 -18.35
CA VAL A 51 6.85 -0.80 -18.24
C VAL A 51 8.13 -0.34 -18.93
N LYS A 52 7.97 0.56 -19.91
CA LYS A 52 9.08 1.02 -20.73
C LYS A 52 10.20 1.61 -19.88
N GLY A 53 11.41 1.09 -20.07
CA GLY A 53 12.61 1.56 -19.36
C GLY A 53 12.70 1.17 -17.88
N ALA A 54 11.84 0.26 -17.39
CA ALA A 54 11.91 -0.26 -16.03
C ALA A 54 12.10 -1.79 -16.01
N ASP A 55 12.78 -2.28 -14.98
CA ASP A 55 13.09 -3.71 -14.80
C ASP A 55 11.95 -4.47 -14.09
N TYR A 56 11.00 -3.73 -13.50
CA TYR A 56 9.94 -4.29 -12.66
C TYR A 56 8.55 -3.99 -13.22
N PRO A 57 7.59 -4.92 -13.05
CA PRO A 57 6.20 -4.66 -13.38
C PRO A 57 5.57 -3.66 -12.42
N LEU A 58 4.46 -3.05 -12.84
CA LEU A 58 3.72 -2.07 -12.05
C LEU A 58 2.29 -2.51 -11.83
N VAL A 59 1.84 -2.50 -10.57
CA VAL A 59 0.45 -2.71 -10.21
C VAL A 59 -0.19 -1.42 -9.70
N ILE A 60 -1.39 -1.10 -10.17
CA ILE A 60 -2.11 0.14 -9.83
C ILE A 60 -3.63 -0.12 -9.70
N ASN A 61 -4.35 0.81 -9.07
CA ASN A 61 -5.78 0.73 -8.77
C ASN A 61 -6.22 -0.41 -7.82
N ILE A 62 -5.27 -1.08 -7.15
CA ILE A 62 -5.52 -2.22 -6.25
C ILE A 62 -6.45 -1.91 -5.06
N LEU A 63 -6.59 -0.64 -4.67
CA LEU A 63 -7.49 -0.17 -3.62
C LEU A 63 -8.55 0.82 -4.13
N ALA A 64 -8.68 0.96 -5.46
CA ALA A 64 -9.50 2.01 -6.08
C ALA A 64 -10.96 1.57 -6.32
N SER A 65 -11.55 0.79 -5.40
CA SER A 65 -12.96 0.40 -5.39
C SER A 65 -13.34 -0.16 -4.03
N GLU A 66 -14.59 0.01 -3.61
CA GLU A 66 -15.13 -0.60 -2.37
C GLU A 66 -14.89 -2.11 -2.34
N ARG A 67 -15.24 -2.82 -3.42
CA ARG A 67 -15.05 -4.27 -3.52
C ARG A 67 -13.61 -4.71 -3.23
N ARG A 68 -12.61 -4.05 -3.84
CA ARG A 68 -11.19 -4.38 -3.60
C ARG A 68 -10.73 -4.04 -2.18
N ILE A 69 -11.27 -2.98 -1.58
CA ILE A 69 -11.01 -2.65 -0.17
C ILE A 69 -11.61 -3.72 0.74
N GLU A 70 -12.84 -4.17 0.49
CA GLU A 70 -13.46 -5.29 1.22
C GLU A 70 -12.65 -6.57 1.10
N LEU A 71 -12.17 -6.91 -0.11
CA LEU A 71 -11.32 -8.08 -0.32
C LEU A 71 -10.02 -7.97 0.48
N ALA A 72 -9.43 -6.77 0.58
CA ALA A 72 -8.22 -6.53 1.37
C ALA A 72 -8.47 -6.72 2.88
N LEU A 73 -9.60 -6.20 3.39
CA LEU A 73 -9.94 -6.22 4.82
C LEU A 73 -10.65 -7.50 5.27
N GLY A 74 -11.23 -8.26 4.33
CA GLY A 74 -12.10 -9.41 4.57
C GLY A 74 -13.50 -9.07 5.08
N LYS A 75 -13.89 -7.79 5.06
CA LYS A 75 -15.20 -7.27 5.49
C LYS A 75 -15.41 -5.83 5.01
N HIS A 76 -16.61 -5.29 5.18
CA HIS A 76 -16.89 -3.89 4.89
C HIS A 76 -16.09 -2.95 5.82
N PRO A 77 -15.53 -1.82 5.33
CA PRO A 77 -14.79 -0.86 6.15
C PRO A 77 -15.59 -0.29 7.33
N ASP A 78 -16.87 0.00 7.14
CA ASP A 78 -17.71 0.57 8.20
C ASP A 78 -17.92 -0.42 9.35
N GLU A 79 -18.17 -1.70 9.03
CA GLU A 79 -18.26 -2.76 10.04
C GLU A 79 -16.97 -2.87 10.85
N LEU A 80 -15.81 -2.67 10.22
CA LEU A 80 -14.52 -2.67 10.90
C LEU A 80 -14.39 -1.48 11.85
N GLY A 81 -14.81 -0.29 11.41
CA GLY A 81 -14.79 0.94 12.19
C GLY A 81 -15.70 0.87 13.42
N GLU A 82 -16.96 0.48 13.22
CA GLU A 82 -17.95 0.30 14.29
C GLU A 82 -17.47 -0.73 15.33
N GLN A 83 -16.88 -1.85 14.86
CA GLN A 83 -16.33 -2.87 15.74
C GLN A 83 -15.19 -2.33 16.62
N LEU A 84 -14.35 -1.44 16.10
CA LEU A 84 -13.24 -0.84 16.84
C LEU A 84 -13.71 0.24 17.83
N ILE A 85 -14.68 1.07 17.46
CA ILE A 85 -15.27 2.08 18.33
C ILE A 85 -15.99 1.40 19.50
N SER A 86 -16.86 0.43 19.22
CA SER A 86 -17.58 -0.33 20.24
C SER A 86 -16.62 -1.03 21.21
N PHE A 87 -15.53 -1.60 20.69
CA PHE A 87 -14.49 -2.19 21.51
C PHE A 87 -13.84 -1.14 22.44
N ALA A 88 -13.44 0.02 21.91
CA ALA A 88 -12.80 1.08 22.69
C ALA A 88 -13.71 1.64 23.80
N GLU A 89 -15.00 1.80 23.53
CA GLU A 89 -16.00 2.23 24.50
C GLU A 89 -16.19 1.21 25.63
N LYS A 90 -16.28 -0.08 25.30
CA LYS A 90 -16.47 -1.14 26.30
C LYS A 90 -15.27 -1.30 27.23
N VAL A 91 -14.05 -1.23 26.70
CA VAL A 91 -12.82 -1.45 27.50
C VAL A 91 -12.45 -0.27 28.40
N MET A 92 -13.21 0.83 28.36
CA MET A 92 -13.00 1.99 29.22
C MET A 92 -14.24 2.26 30.10
N PRO A 93 -14.16 2.08 31.43
CA PRO A 93 -13.01 1.63 32.22
C PRO A 93 -12.75 0.12 32.07
N PRO A 94 -11.49 -0.32 32.18
CA PRO A 94 -11.15 -1.74 32.01
C PRO A 94 -11.74 -2.58 33.16
N SER A 95 -12.49 -3.63 32.82
CA SER A 95 -12.97 -4.64 33.78
C SER A 95 -12.63 -6.06 33.30
N PRO A 96 -12.35 -7.02 34.22
CA PRO A 96 -12.02 -8.39 33.84
C PRO A 96 -13.09 -9.07 33.00
N LYS A 97 -14.37 -8.76 33.26
CA LYS A 97 -15.52 -9.29 32.51
C LYS A 97 -15.47 -8.86 31.05
N VAL A 98 -15.29 -7.56 30.80
CA VAL A 98 -15.23 -7.00 29.44
C VAL A 98 -14.01 -7.54 28.69
N LEU A 99 -12.85 -7.66 29.35
CA LEU A 99 -11.65 -8.23 28.71
C LEU A 99 -11.86 -9.70 28.29
N PHE A 100 -12.64 -10.46 29.06
CA PHE A 100 -12.99 -11.83 28.69
C PHE A 100 -13.96 -11.87 27.49
N GLU A 101 -15.01 -11.04 27.52
CA GLU A 101 -15.99 -10.91 26.43
C GLU A 101 -15.35 -10.46 25.11
N GLU A 102 -14.39 -9.53 25.16
CA GLU A 102 -13.70 -8.98 24.00
C GLU A 102 -12.36 -9.69 23.68
N SER A 103 -12.15 -10.90 24.20
CA SER A 103 -10.91 -11.67 24.05
C SER A 103 -10.49 -11.90 22.59
N ALA A 104 -11.43 -12.07 21.67
CA ALA A 104 -11.16 -12.22 20.25
C ALA A 104 -10.55 -10.96 19.63
N MET A 105 -11.08 -9.77 19.97
CA MET A 105 -10.55 -8.49 19.49
C MET A 105 -9.18 -8.20 20.11
N LEU A 106 -9.03 -8.44 21.41
CA LEU A 106 -7.75 -8.32 22.11
C LEU A 106 -6.67 -9.19 21.46
N ARG A 107 -7.00 -10.45 21.13
CA ARG A 107 -6.10 -11.36 20.41
C ARG A 107 -5.75 -10.80 19.03
N ARG A 108 -6.70 -10.20 18.31
CA ARG A 108 -6.46 -9.58 17.00
C ARG A 108 -5.48 -8.40 17.10
N ILE A 109 -5.67 -7.51 18.08
CA ILE A 109 -4.79 -6.36 18.35
C ILE A 109 -3.40 -6.84 18.79
N TYR A 110 -3.32 -7.88 19.61
CA TYR A 110 -2.04 -8.45 20.01
C TYR A 110 -1.27 -9.02 18.81
N ASN A 111 -1.98 -9.76 17.94
CA ASN A 111 -1.40 -10.38 16.76
C ASN A 111 -1.04 -9.39 15.64
N SER A 112 -1.59 -8.17 15.64
CA SER A 112 -1.25 -7.12 14.66
C SER A 112 0.07 -6.41 14.96
N ARG A 113 0.71 -6.71 16.11
CA ARG A 113 2.04 -6.17 16.42
C ARG A 113 3.09 -6.73 15.46
N PRO A 114 3.99 -5.89 14.93
CA PRO A 114 5.07 -6.37 14.06
C PRO A 114 5.97 -7.35 14.83
N LYS A 115 6.44 -8.38 14.13
CA LYS A 115 7.45 -9.32 14.64
C LYS A 115 8.79 -8.99 14.00
N ASN A 116 9.85 -9.00 14.79
CA ASN A 116 11.21 -8.94 14.27
C ASN A 116 11.58 -10.31 13.69
N VAL A 117 12.19 -10.31 12.51
CA VAL A 117 12.65 -11.51 11.81
C VAL A 117 14.11 -11.34 11.45
N THR A 118 14.86 -12.44 11.42
CA THR A 118 16.29 -12.43 11.04
C THR A 118 16.50 -12.43 9.53
N ILE A 119 15.54 -12.95 8.77
CA ILE A 119 15.58 -13.02 7.30
C ILE A 119 14.28 -12.44 6.77
N ALA A 120 14.36 -11.29 6.09
CA ALA A 120 13.23 -10.64 5.46
C ALA A 120 13.25 -10.84 3.94
N ARG A 121 12.10 -11.20 3.34
CA ARG A 121 11.99 -11.37 1.87
C ARG A 121 12.38 -10.11 1.09
N SER A 122 12.15 -8.93 1.67
CA SER A 122 12.54 -7.63 1.09
C SER A 122 14.05 -7.40 1.04
N GLN A 123 14.86 -8.25 1.67
CA GLN A 123 16.33 -8.17 1.69
C GLN A 123 16.98 -9.33 0.92
N ALA A 124 16.20 -10.12 0.16
CA ALA A 124 16.71 -11.25 -0.61
C ALA A 124 17.67 -10.84 -1.74
N VAL A 125 17.56 -9.59 -2.21
CA VAL A 125 18.42 -8.99 -3.22
C VAL A 125 18.91 -7.65 -2.67
N ILE A 126 20.22 -7.40 -2.74
CA ILE A 126 20.87 -6.16 -2.31
C ILE A 126 21.68 -5.63 -3.50
N GLU A 127 21.30 -4.45 -3.98
CA GLU A 127 21.88 -3.82 -5.16
C GLU A 127 22.27 -2.37 -4.85
N GLN A 128 23.07 -1.77 -5.73
CA GLN A 128 23.34 -0.34 -5.67
C GLN A 128 22.05 0.44 -5.98
N PRO A 129 21.80 1.59 -5.33
CA PRO A 129 20.60 2.37 -5.59
C PRO A 129 20.54 2.81 -7.05
N ASN A 130 19.47 2.41 -7.75
CA ASN A 130 19.13 2.85 -9.09
C ASN A 130 17.63 3.09 -9.20
N LEU A 131 17.18 4.32 -8.97
CA LEU A 131 15.77 4.68 -9.08
C LEU A 131 15.25 4.72 -10.53
N SER A 132 16.10 4.62 -11.55
CA SER A 132 15.67 4.50 -12.95
C SER A 132 15.23 3.09 -13.34
N SER A 133 15.62 2.05 -12.60
CA SER A 133 15.10 0.69 -12.84
C SER A 133 13.66 0.51 -12.38
N LEU A 134 13.17 1.37 -11.49
CA LEU A 134 11.82 1.30 -10.94
C LEU A 134 10.79 1.99 -11.87
N PRO A 135 9.57 1.44 -12.00
CA PRO A 135 8.51 2.03 -12.83
C PRO A 135 7.84 3.23 -12.15
N ILE A 136 8.61 4.26 -11.80
CA ILE A 136 8.11 5.45 -11.11
C ILE A 136 7.36 6.32 -12.14
N LEU A 137 6.12 6.71 -11.82
CA LEU A 137 5.22 7.36 -12.77
C LEU A 137 5.44 8.88 -12.84
N LYS A 138 5.30 9.45 -14.04
CA LYS A 138 4.93 10.87 -14.21
C LYS A 138 3.45 10.94 -14.52
N THR A 139 2.66 11.50 -13.60
CA THR A 139 1.20 11.38 -13.65
C THR A 139 0.53 12.45 -14.51
N TRP A 140 1.04 13.68 -14.48
CA TRP A 140 0.47 14.81 -15.21
C TRP A 140 1.52 15.53 -16.06
N PRO A 141 1.13 16.15 -17.19
CA PRO A 141 2.09 16.82 -18.08
C PRO A 141 2.94 17.87 -17.36
N GLN A 142 2.33 18.62 -16.44
CA GLN A 142 2.95 19.69 -15.66
C GLN A 142 3.61 19.22 -14.35
N ASP A 143 3.61 17.91 -14.05
CA ASP A 143 4.40 17.42 -12.91
C ASP A 143 5.89 17.72 -13.13
N GLY A 144 6.55 18.24 -12.08
CA GLY A 144 7.98 18.57 -12.10
C GLY A 144 8.92 17.36 -12.18
N GLY A 145 8.39 16.14 -12.23
CA GLY A 145 9.18 14.91 -12.33
C GLY A 145 8.35 13.65 -12.11
N HIS A 146 9.04 12.54 -11.88
CA HIS A 146 8.43 11.25 -11.54
C HIS A 146 8.21 11.17 -10.03
N PHE A 147 7.14 10.49 -9.61
CA PHE A 147 6.76 10.40 -8.20
C PHE A 147 6.44 8.97 -7.76
N VAL A 148 6.93 8.60 -6.59
CA VAL A 148 6.40 7.47 -5.82
C VAL A 148 5.14 7.96 -5.10
N THR A 149 4.00 7.35 -5.42
CA THR A 149 2.67 7.86 -5.05
C THR A 149 2.06 7.18 -3.83
N LEU A 150 2.47 5.95 -3.51
CA LEU A 150 1.97 5.18 -2.37
C LEU A 150 3.09 4.63 -1.46
N PRO A 151 4.15 5.39 -1.13
CA PRO A 151 5.21 4.86 -0.27
C PRO A 151 4.74 4.72 1.17
N GLN A 152 5.28 3.74 1.88
CA GLN A 152 5.17 3.61 3.33
C GLN A 152 6.48 4.08 3.96
N VAL A 153 6.56 5.35 4.33
CA VAL A 153 7.75 5.95 4.92
C VAL A 153 7.77 5.67 6.42
N ILE A 154 8.79 4.94 6.87
CA ILE A 154 8.96 4.57 8.28
C ILE A 154 9.96 5.53 8.91
N THR A 155 9.55 6.22 9.97
CA THR A 155 10.40 7.11 10.76
C THR A 155 10.41 6.72 12.23
N TYR A 156 11.45 7.13 12.96
CA TYR A 156 11.63 6.86 14.38
C TYR A 156 11.98 8.14 15.11
N ASP A 157 11.31 8.40 16.23
CA ASP A 157 11.66 9.50 17.13
C ASP A 157 13.08 9.27 17.69
N PRO A 158 14.01 10.22 17.54
CA PRO A 158 15.40 10.05 17.97
C PRO A 158 15.58 9.97 19.49
N LYS A 159 14.60 10.40 20.29
CA LYS A 159 14.68 10.41 21.76
C LYS A 159 14.13 9.13 22.39
N ASN A 160 12.97 8.66 21.92
CA ASN A 160 12.26 7.53 22.53
C ASN A 160 12.10 6.32 21.60
N GLY A 161 12.55 6.41 20.34
CA GLY A 161 12.47 5.31 19.36
C GLY A 161 11.05 4.99 18.88
N LYS A 162 10.05 5.83 19.18
CA LYS A 162 8.67 5.61 18.75
C LYS A 162 8.60 5.66 17.23
N ARG A 163 8.04 4.62 16.63
CA ARG A 163 7.87 4.48 15.19
C ARG A 163 6.64 5.22 14.68
N ASN A 164 6.76 5.87 13.54
CA ASN A 164 5.66 6.35 12.72
C ASN A 164 5.73 5.71 11.32
N ILE A 165 4.58 5.51 10.69
CA ILE A 165 4.48 5.11 9.28
C ILE A 165 3.57 6.12 8.60
N GLY A 166 4.08 6.84 7.62
CA GLY A 166 3.34 7.84 6.88
C GLY A 166 3.39 7.61 5.38
N MET A 167 2.38 8.13 4.69
CA MET A 167 2.35 8.16 3.23
C MET A 167 2.63 9.59 2.77
N TYR A 168 3.76 9.78 2.09
CA TYR A 168 4.19 11.09 1.59
C TYR A 168 4.55 10.95 0.11
N ARG A 169 4.16 11.91 -0.72
CA ARG A 169 4.56 11.90 -2.13
C ARG A 169 6.08 12.14 -2.22
N ILE A 170 6.80 11.28 -2.93
CA ILE A 170 8.26 11.34 -3.07
C ILE A 170 8.63 11.60 -4.53
N GLN A 171 9.25 12.75 -4.81
CA GLN A 171 9.75 13.13 -6.13
C GLN A 171 11.12 12.48 -6.37
N LYS A 172 11.32 11.86 -7.53
CA LYS A 172 12.64 11.43 -7.99
C LYS A 172 13.40 12.61 -8.61
N PHE A 173 14.64 12.82 -8.21
CA PHE A 173 15.55 13.78 -8.85
C PHE A 173 16.60 13.09 -9.71
N ASP A 174 17.23 12.04 -9.20
CA ASP A 174 18.19 11.20 -9.93
C ASP A 174 18.08 9.73 -9.49
N ASP A 175 19.07 8.89 -9.80
CA ASP A 175 19.08 7.46 -9.48
C ASP A 175 19.24 7.14 -7.99
N ARG A 176 19.60 8.13 -7.17
CA ARG A 176 19.98 7.96 -5.76
C ARG A 176 19.33 8.98 -4.83
N THR A 177 18.72 10.04 -5.37
CA THR A 177 18.14 11.13 -4.58
C THR A 177 16.66 11.35 -4.86
N THR A 178 15.95 11.71 -3.79
CA THR A 178 14.53 12.02 -3.83
C THR A 178 14.20 13.23 -2.97
N GLY A 179 13.13 13.94 -3.34
CA GLY A 179 12.51 14.99 -2.55
C GLY A 179 11.25 14.46 -1.89
N MET A 180 11.14 14.60 -0.57
CA MET A 180 9.92 14.30 0.17
C MET A 180 9.33 15.61 0.69
N HIS A 181 8.03 15.82 0.47
CA HIS A 181 7.29 16.95 1.04
C HIS A 181 6.43 16.48 2.21
N TRP A 182 6.56 17.17 3.33
CA TRP A 182 5.99 16.82 4.63
C TRP A 182 5.32 18.07 5.16
N GLN A 183 3.99 18.07 5.14
CA GLN A 183 3.21 19.14 5.76
C GLN A 183 3.25 18.94 7.27
N ILE A 184 3.67 19.99 7.97
CA ILE A 184 3.52 20.06 9.42
C ILE A 184 2.06 20.45 9.65
N GLY A 185 1.26 19.48 10.06
CA GLY A 185 -0.11 19.70 10.54
C GLY A 185 -0.13 20.11 12.01
#